data_AF-A0A059ACI7-F1
#
_entry.id   AF-A0A059ACI7-F1
#
_cell.length_a   1.000
_cell.length_b   1.000
_cell.length_c   1.000
_cell.angle_alpha   90.00
_cell.angle_beta   90.00
_cell.angle_gamma   90.00
#
_symmetry.space_group_name_H-M   'P 1'
#
loop_
_entity.id
_entity.type
_entity.pdbx_description
1 polymer ?
#
loop_
_entity_poly.entity_id
_entity_poly.type
_entity_poly.pdbx_seq_one_letter_code
_entity_poly.pdbx_strand_id
1 'polypeptide(L)'
;MPLTTSKSSSTPTARSRAASTCRVPPPTPIPTSPPPSAPRTSRSTRPTTLGPGSTCLAPRPRPTRSCRSSCITMAVVSSFAPRPTRCTTFSAPSWRPRSARRRLPKLPPRSGAPPPRSYDDAVEALRWVSTTEEEWLREGVDFSRCYLMGTSAGGNIAYHVGLRVCAAAADLEPLVIRGLILHHPFFGGSRRTESEVRLFNNQTLPVNVADKMWELSLPAGADRDHEYCNPTGGERSEEWERMKKLGWRVVVVAGSGDPLIDRQRELAAKLEAKGVEVVGLFGGEGDYHGVEIIEPAKAEPLFEKLKSNI
;
A
#
# COMPACT_ATOMS: atom_id res chain seq x y z
N MET A 1 12.88 36.29 73.48
CA MET A 1 11.87 36.90 74.37
C MET A 1 11.02 37.86 73.54
N PRO A 2 9.67 37.80 73.63
CA PRO A 2 8.78 38.37 72.62
C PRO A 2 8.30 39.77 73.00
N LEU A 3 7.97 40.57 71.98
CA LEU A 3 7.07 41.72 72.12
C LEU A 3 5.95 41.59 71.08
N THR A 4 4.74 41.57 71.61
CA THR A 4 3.42 41.43 71.01
C THR A 4 2.87 42.76 70.50
N THR A 5 2.24 42.79 69.33
CA THR A 5 1.12 43.68 68.93
C THR A 5 0.66 43.22 67.54
N SER A 6 -0.59 43.18 67.09
CA SER A 6 -1.95 43.23 67.63
C SER A 6 -2.84 42.83 66.45
N LYS A 7 -3.92 42.08 66.68
CA LYS A 7 -4.91 41.70 65.65
C LYS A 7 -5.72 42.92 65.17
N SER A 8 -6.02 43.00 63.88
CA SER A 8 -7.32 43.53 63.42
C SER A 8 -7.72 42.88 62.09
N SER A 9 -8.88 42.22 62.13
CA SER A 9 -9.58 41.56 61.04
C SER A 9 -10.44 42.54 60.24
N SER A 10 -10.38 42.49 58.91
CA SER A 10 -11.48 42.89 58.03
C SER A 10 -11.31 42.32 56.61
N THR A 11 -12.11 41.32 56.27
CA THR A 11 -12.61 41.03 54.92
C THR A 11 -14.05 41.60 54.83
N PRO A 12 -14.71 41.73 53.66
CA PRO A 12 -14.32 41.36 52.28
C PRO A 12 -14.64 42.44 51.21
N THR A 13 -14.08 42.33 50.01
CA THR A 13 -14.88 42.56 48.78
C THR A 13 -14.18 41.98 47.55
N ALA A 14 -14.82 40.96 46.96
CA ALA A 14 -14.45 40.40 45.69
C ALA A 14 -14.74 41.42 44.57
N ARG A 15 -13.69 41.96 43.95
CA ARG A 15 -13.84 42.64 42.65
C ARG A 15 -13.80 41.60 41.54
N SER A 16 -15.00 41.31 41.03
CA SER A 16 -15.27 40.80 39.69
C SER A 16 -14.32 41.42 38.65
N ARG A 17 -13.40 40.62 38.10
CA ARG A 17 -12.75 40.93 36.83
C ARG A 17 -13.66 40.41 35.73
N ALA A 18 -14.39 41.34 35.12
CA ALA A 18 -15.14 41.08 33.91
C ALA A 18 -14.20 40.59 32.81
N ALA A 19 -14.51 39.41 32.26
CA ALA A 19 -13.92 38.91 31.04
C ALA A 19 -14.28 39.87 29.90
N SER A 20 -13.28 40.48 29.28
CA SER A 20 -13.45 41.27 28.07
C SER A 20 -13.79 40.31 26.93
N THR A 21 -15.07 40.16 26.61
CA THR A 21 -15.53 39.42 25.44
C THR A 21 -15.18 40.22 24.19
N CYS A 22 -14.14 39.82 23.46
CA CYS A 22 -13.95 40.24 22.08
C CYS A 22 -15.14 39.72 21.25
N ARG A 23 -16.08 40.60 20.90
CA ARG A 23 -17.13 40.30 19.92
C ARG A 23 -16.49 40.23 18.53
N VAL A 24 -16.50 39.04 17.93
CA VAL A 24 -16.23 38.85 16.49
C VAL A 24 -17.50 39.29 15.72
N PRO A 25 -17.42 40.20 14.73
CA PRO A 25 -18.58 40.57 13.93
C PRO A 25 -19.01 39.39 13.03
N PRO A 26 -20.32 39.26 12.72
CA PRO A 26 -20.81 38.18 11.85
C PRO A 26 -20.28 38.35 10.41
N PRO A 27 -20.07 37.25 9.66
CA PRO A 27 -19.62 37.33 8.28
C PRO A 27 -20.69 37.96 7.39
N THR A 28 -20.26 38.87 6.50
CA THR A 28 -21.10 39.46 5.45
C THR A 28 -21.56 38.40 4.45
N PRO A 29 -22.83 38.44 3.99
CA PRO A 29 -23.35 37.47 3.03
C PRO A 29 -22.68 37.62 1.66
N ILE A 30 -22.24 36.50 1.10
CA ILE A 30 -21.66 36.39 -0.25
C ILE A 30 -22.81 36.42 -1.28
N PRO A 31 -22.75 37.22 -2.35
CA PRO A 31 -23.77 37.19 -3.40
C PRO A 31 -23.70 35.89 -4.20
N THR A 32 -24.78 35.10 -4.15
CA THR A 32 -24.95 33.87 -4.94
C THR A 32 -25.38 34.21 -6.37
N SER A 33 -24.56 33.89 -7.36
CA SER A 33 -24.95 33.89 -8.77
C SER A 33 -25.82 32.68 -9.09
N PRO A 34 -26.85 32.79 -9.96
CA PRO A 34 -27.71 31.67 -10.33
C PRO A 34 -26.98 30.70 -11.29
N PRO A 35 -27.35 29.40 -11.29
CA PRO A 35 -26.74 28.41 -12.18
C PRO A 35 -27.19 28.58 -13.64
N PRO A 36 -26.36 28.20 -14.62
CA PRO A 36 -26.74 28.27 -16.03
C PRO A 36 -27.82 27.23 -16.37
N SER A 37 -28.83 27.68 -17.11
CA SER A 37 -29.96 26.89 -17.61
C SER A 37 -29.54 25.84 -18.64
N ALA A 38 -30.02 24.61 -18.46
CA ALA A 38 -29.86 23.50 -19.41
C ALA A 38 -30.66 23.72 -20.71
N PRO A 39 -30.14 23.37 -21.89
CA PRO A 39 -30.90 23.43 -23.14
C PRO A 39 -31.91 22.28 -23.25
N ARG A 40 -33.14 22.64 -23.66
CA ARG A 40 -34.28 21.76 -23.93
C ARG A 40 -33.96 20.76 -25.04
N THR A 41 -34.22 19.48 -24.77
CA THR A 41 -34.33 18.42 -25.78
C THR A 41 -35.66 18.53 -26.52
N SER A 42 -35.64 18.74 -27.84
CA SER A 42 -36.78 18.44 -28.72
C SER A 42 -36.58 17.07 -29.36
N ARG A 43 -37.70 16.36 -29.50
CA ARG A 43 -37.83 14.95 -29.81
C ARG A 43 -38.11 14.76 -31.30
N SER A 44 -37.59 13.65 -31.84
CA SER A 44 -38.17 12.83 -32.92
C SER A 44 -38.11 13.34 -34.36
N THR A 45 -37.40 12.62 -35.23
CA THR A 45 -37.99 11.66 -36.20
C THR A 45 -36.90 10.81 -36.90
N ARG A 46 -37.11 9.49 -36.97
CA ARG A 46 -36.63 8.58 -38.06
C ARG A 46 -37.78 8.46 -39.08
N PRO A 47 -37.64 7.94 -40.33
CA PRO A 47 -36.76 6.84 -40.82
C PRO A 47 -36.05 7.22 -42.18
N THR A 48 -35.25 6.44 -42.92
CA THR A 48 -35.50 5.12 -43.56
C THR A 48 -34.24 4.67 -44.38
N THR A 49 -33.90 3.37 -44.30
CA THR A 49 -33.37 2.40 -45.32
C THR A 49 -32.05 2.51 -46.14
N LEU A 50 -31.47 1.28 -46.31
CA LEU A 50 -30.65 0.66 -47.38
C LEU A 50 -29.09 0.64 -47.26
N GLY A 51 -28.52 -0.58 -47.17
CA GLY A 51 -27.06 -0.89 -47.23
C GLY A 51 -26.55 -1.12 -48.67
N PRO A 52 -25.52 -1.95 -48.96
CA PRO A 52 -24.43 -2.53 -48.15
C PRO A 52 -23.02 -2.04 -48.61
N GLY A 53 -21.95 -2.33 -47.87
CA GLY A 53 -20.59 -2.02 -48.32
C GLY A 53 -19.51 -2.48 -47.34
N SER A 54 -18.98 -3.67 -47.57
CA SER A 54 -17.81 -4.24 -46.91
C SER A 54 -16.57 -3.36 -47.17
N THR A 55 -15.78 -3.07 -46.15
CA THR A 55 -14.39 -2.62 -46.35
C THR A 55 -13.50 -3.30 -45.32
N CYS A 56 -12.55 -4.07 -45.85
CA CYS A 56 -11.61 -4.92 -45.13
C CYS A 56 -10.76 -4.11 -44.14
N LEU A 57 -10.75 -4.52 -42.88
CA LEU A 57 -9.72 -4.13 -41.93
C LEU A 57 -8.46 -4.93 -42.25
N ALA A 58 -7.44 -4.25 -42.76
CA ALA A 58 -6.10 -4.81 -42.90
C ALA A 58 -5.55 -5.22 -41.52
N PRO A 59 -4.90 -6.40 -41.38
CA PRO A 59 -4.28 -6.80 -40.13
C PRO A 59 -3.04 -5.94 -39.87
N ARG A 60 -3.00 -5.28 -38.71
CA ARG A 60 -1.80 -4.59 -38.21
C ARG A 60 -0.67 -5.61 -37.98
N PRO A 61 0.61 -5.23 -38.21
CA PRO A 61 1.72 -6.18 -38.21
C PRO A 61 1.97 -6.78 -36.83
N ARG A 62 2.33 -8.07 -36.81
CA ARG A 62 2.77 -8.81 -35.61
C ARG A 62 4.01 -8.13 -35.00
N PRO A 63 4.14 -8.07 -33.67
CA PRO A 63 5.36 -7.56 -33.04
C PRO A 63 6.55 -8.45 -33.43
N THR A 64 7.64 -7.80 -33.82
CA THR A 64 8.91 -8.43 -34.21
C THR A 64 9.60 -9.06 -33.00
N ARG A 65 10.38 -10.11 -33.29
CA ARG A 65 10.88 -11.16 -32.39
C ARG A 65 12.01 -10.74 -31.42
N SER A 66 12.07 -9.47 -30.97
CA SER A 66 13.26 -8.88 -30.34
C SER A 66 13.08 -8.35 -28.90
N CYS A 67 12.17 -8.92 -28.10
CA CYS A 67 12.13 -8.63 -26.66
C CYS A 67 11.77 -9.91 -25.89
N ARG A 68 12.73 -10.81 -25.72
CA ARG A 68 12.59 -11.99 -24.85
C ARG A 68 13.47 -11.74 -23.63
N SER A 69 12.85 -11.27 -22.54
CA SER A 69 13.26 -11.40 -21.12
C SER A 69 12.57 -10.31 -20.28
N SER A 70 11.24 -10.35 -20.21
CA SER A 70 10.50 -9.51 -19.26
C SER A 70 10.49 -10.19 -17.89
N CYS A 71 11.02 -9.54 -16.85
CA CYS A 71 10.88 -9.99 -15.46
C CYS A 71 9.39 -9.91 -15.06
N ILE A 72 8.87 -10.92 -14.36
CA ILE A 72 7.59 -10.74 -13.68
C ILE A 72 7.79 -9.81 -12.48
N THR A 73 6.98 -8.77 -12.47
CA THR A 73 6.59 -8.07 -11.25
C THR A 73 5.18 -8.54 -10.91
N MET A 74 5.03 -9.45 -9.95
CA MET A 74 3.70 -9.89 -9.52
C MET A 74 3.15 -8.86 -8.54
N ALA A 75 2.19 -8.05 -9.00
CA ALA A 75 1.51 -7.06 -8.18
C ALA A 75 0.43 -7.75 -7.33
N VAL A 76 0.60 -7.79 -6.01
CA VAL A 76 -0.47 -8.16 -5.09
C VAL A 76 -1.29 -6.91 -4.81
N VAL A 77 -2.45 -6.80 -5.45
CA VAL A 77 -3.37 -5.66 -5.29
C VAL A 77 -4.34 -5.96 -4.16
N SER A 78 -4.30 -5.19 -3.08
CA SER A 78 -5.38 -5.14 -2.10
C SER A 78 -6.46 -4.18 -2.61
N SER A 79 -7.68 -4.67 -2.83
CA SER A 79 -8.79 -3.86 -3.35
C SER A 79 -9.39 -2.98 -2.25
N PHE A 80 -8.96 -1.72 -2.16
CA PHE A 80 -9.74 -0.65 -1.55
C PHE A 80 -9.61 0.62 -2.43
N ALA A 81 -10.27 0.62 -3.59
CA ALA A 81 -10.49 1.83 -4.37
C ALA A 81 -11.84 1.75 -5.12
N PRO A 82 -12.66 2.82 -5.13
CA PRO A 82 -13.89 2.87 -5.90
C PRO A 82 -13.61 3.18 -7.37
N ARG A 83 -13.82 2.16 -8.21
CA ARG A 83 -13.96 2.17 -9.70
C ARG A 83 -12.68 2.33 -10.53
N PRO A 84 -12.65 1.74 -11.76
CA PRO A 84 -11.40 1.43 -12.43
C PRO A 84 -11.08 2.44 -13.53
N THR A 85 -9.87 2.98 -13.50
CA THR A 85 -9.10 3.28 -14.71
C THR A 85 -8.06 2.18 -14.88
N ARG A 86 -7.87 1.76 -16.14
CA ARG A 86 -7.17 0.54 -16.58
C ARG A 86 -5.81 0.33 -15.91
N CYS A 87 -5.79 -0.41 -14.82
CA CYS A 87 -4.74 -1.36 -14.47
C CYS A 87 -5.32 -2.76 -14.71
N THR A 88 -4.54 -3.65 -15.32
CA THR A 88 -4.89 -5.07 -15.47
C THR A 88 -5.12 -5.65 -14.08
N THR A 89 -6.38 -5.68 -13.67
CA THR A 89 -6.83 -6.23 -12.40
C THR A 89 -6.94 -7.73 -12.60
N PHE A 90 -6.04 -8.49 -11.98
CA PHE A 90 -6.17 -9.94 -11.94
C PHE A 90 -7.12 -10.29 -10.79
N SER A 91 -8.41 -10.31 -11.10
CA SER A 91 -9.39 -11.03 -10.27
C SER A 91 -9.33 -12.48 -10.69
N ALA A 92 -8.72 -13.34 -9.87
CA ALA A 92 -8.80 -14.78 -10.07
C ALA A 92 -10.29 -15.20 -10.11
N PRO A 93 -10.76 -15.91 -11.16
CA PRO A 93 -12.09 -16.51 -11.15
C PRO A 93 -12.19 -17.45 -9.95
N SER A 94 -13.39 -17.57 -9.37
CA SER A 94 -13.70 -18.43 -8.22
C SER A 94 -13.24 -19.88 -8.43
N TRP A 95 -12.00 -20.16 -8.04
CA TRP A 95 -11.40 -21.48 -8.13
C TRP A 95 -11.65 -22.23 -6.83
N ARG A 96 -12.25 -23.42 -6.93
CA ARG A 96 -12.32 -24.39 -5.83
C ARG A 96 -11.11 -25.33 -5.95
N PRO A 97 -10.30 -25.52 -4.91
CA PRO A 97 -9.17 -26.43 -5.00
C PRO A 97 -9.64 -27.88 -5.11
N ARG A 98 -9.22 -28.57 -6.17
CA ARG A 98 -9.16 -30.04 -6.18
C ARG A 98 -7.77 -30.48 -5.71
N SER A 99 -7.80 -31.40 -4.75
CA SER A 99 -6.75 -32.30 -4.22
C SER A 99 -5.54 -31.71 -3.49
N ALA A 100 -5.19 -32.44 -2.42
CA ALA A 100 -4.17 -32.14 -1.43
C ALA A 100 -2.77 -32.01 -2.05
N ARG A 101 -2.30 -30.78 -2.25
CA ARG A 101 -0.89 -30.48 -2.52
C ARG A 101 -0.20 -30.06 -1.21
N ARG A 102 1.05 -30.48 -1.03
CA ARG A 102 1.90 -30.15 0.12
C ARG A 102 1.75 -28.66 0.44
N ARG A 103 1.23 -28.35 1.63
CA ARG A 103 1.21 -26.97 2.11
C ARG A 103 2.65 -26.62 2.44
N LEU A 104 3.18 -25.55 1.85
CA LEU A 104 4.33 -24.81 2.36
C LEU A 104 4.23 -24.75 3.88
N PRO A 105 5.35 -24.87 4.61
CA PRO A 105 5.34 -24.70 6.06
C PRO A 105 4.54 -23.44 6.38
N LYS A 106 3.40 -23.60 7.05
CA LYS A 106 2.77 -22.45 7.70
C LYS A 106 3.77 -22.06 8.76
N LEU A 107 4.52 -20.98 8.55
CA LEU A 107 5.20 -20.35 9.67
C LEU A 107 4.07 -20.03 10.66
N PRO A 108 4.01 -20.67 11.84
CA PRO A 108 2.96 -20.38 12.77
C PRO A 108 3.05 -18.89 13.11
N PRO A 109 1.92 -18.17 13.11
CA PRO A 109 1.89 -16.84 13.70
C PRO A 109 2.51 -16.93 15.08
N ARG A 110 3.44 -16.02 15.40
CA ARG A 110 4.05 -15.98 16.73
C ARG A 110 2.99 -15.70 17.79
N SER A 111 1.93 -14.98 17.41
CA SER A 111 0.77 -14.69 18.26
C SER A 111 -0.26 -15.84 18.35
N GLY A 112 -0.10 -16.92 17.59
CA GLY A 112 -1.06 -18.03 17.53
C GLY A 112 -2.36 -17.74 16.75
N ALA A 113 -2.62 -16.50 16.34
CA ALA A 113 -3.83 -16.13 15.59
C ALA A 113 -3.65 -16.32 14.07
N PRO A 114 -4.62 -16.92 13.35
CA PRO A 114 -4.46 -17.25 11.95
C PRO A 114 -4.11 -16.01 11.13
N PRO A 115 -3.20 -16.14 10.15
CA PRO A 115 -2.84 -15.02 9.32
C PRO A 115 -4.02 -14.49 8.50
N PRO A 116 -3.99 -13.20 8.12
CA PRO A 116 -4.89 -12.65 7.13
C PRO A 116 -4.99 -13.57 5.92
N ARG A 117 -6.23 -13.85 5.51
CA ARG A 117 -6.55 -14.76 4.40
C ARG A 117 -5.84 -14.36 3.10
N SER A 118 -5.63 -13.06 2.91
CA SER A 118 -4.88 -12.49 1.78
C SER A 118 -3.45 -13.02 1.65
N TYR A 119 -2.78 -13.35 2.74
CA TYR A 119 -1.43 -13.93 2.69
C TYR A 119 -1.45 -15.37 2.16
N ASP A 120 -2.46 -16.14 2.58
CA ASP A 120 -2.64 -17.52 2.10
C ASP A 120 -3.04 -17.53 0.62
N ASP A 121 -3.94 -16.64 0.20
CA ASP A 121 -4.36 -16.50 -1.19
C ASP A 121 -3.19 -16.06 -2.09
N ALA A 122 -2.33 -15.14 -1.63
CA ALA A 122 -1.15 -14.73 -2.38
C ALA A 122 -0.12 -15.87 -2.52
N VAL A 123 0.07 -16.68 -1.47
CA VAL A 123 0.92 -17.88 -1.55
C VAL A 123 0.32 -18.92 -2.51
N GLU A 124 -1.00 -19.10 -2.51
CA GLU A 124 -1.69 -19.99 -3.44
C GLU A 124 -1.55 -19.50 -4.89
N ALA A 125 -1.63 -18.20 -5.14
CA ALA A 125 -1.38 -17.61 -6.46
C ALA A 125 0.05 -17.89 -6.94
N LEU A 126 1.06 -17.78 -6.06
CA LEU A 126 2.45 -18.12 -6.42
C LEU A 126 2.59 -19.59 -6.83
N ARG A 127 1.91 -20.49 -6.14
CA ARG A 127 1.90 -21.91 -6.52
C ARG A 127 1.21 -22.13 -7.86
N TRP A 128 0.06 -21.49 -8.07
CA TRP A 128 -0.63 -21.56 -9.36
C TRP A 128 0.28 -21.09 -10.49
N VAL A 129 0.99 -19.97 -10.32
CA VAL A 129 1.97 -19.45 -11.29
C VAL A 129 3.10 -20.44 -11.51
N SER A 130 3.66 -21.06 -10.46
CA SER A 130 4.73 -22.05 -10.61
C SER A 130 4.32 -23.31 -11.38
N THR A 131 3.03 -23.66 -11.37
CA THR A 131 2.50 -24.88 -12.01
C THR A 131 1.62 -24.60 -13.22
N THR A 132 1.61 -23.36 -13.72
CA THR A 132 0.66 -22.95 -14.76
C THR A 132 1.04 -23.52 -16.13
N GLU A 133 0.04 -23.89 -16.92
CA GLU A 133 0.19 -24.32 -18.31
C GLU A 133 -0.19 -23.22 -19.30
N GLU A 134 -0.55 -22.03 -18.81
CA GLU A 134 -0.93 -20.87 -19.61
C GLU A 134 0.22 -20.42 -20.54
N GLU A 135 -0.01 -20.50 -21.85
CA GLU A 135 1.01 -20.24 -22.88
C GLU A 135 1.60 -18.83 -22.76
N TRP A 136 0.77 -17.82 -22.49
CA TRP A 136 1.23 -16.43 -22.37
C TRP A 136 2.18 -16.22 -21.18
N LEU A 137 2.07 -17.01 -20.10
CA LEU A 137 3.04 -17.02 -19.01
C LEU A 137 4.29 -17.80 -19.42
N ARG A 138 4.14 -19.00 -19.99
CA ARG A 138 5.28 -19.85 -20.37
C ARG A 138 6.18 -19.25 -21.44
N GLU A 139 5.62 -18.49 -22.37
CA GLU A 139 6.37 -17.86 -23.46
C GLU A 139 6.84 -16.43 -23.13
N GLY A 140 6.09 -15.73 -22.28
CA GLY A 140 6.29 -14.30 -22.00
C GLY A 140 7.12 -13.98 -20.77
N VAL A 141 7.40 -14.98 -19.91
CA VAL A 141 7.95 -14.77 -18.57
C VAL A 141 9.25 -15.51 -18.36
N ASP A 142 10.23 -14.81 -17.81
CA ASP A 142 11.41 -15.42 -17.24
C ASP A 142 11.16 -15.83 -15.77
N PHE A 143 10.77 -17.08 -15.55
CA PHE A 143 10.51 -17.63 -14.22
C PHE A 143 11.75 -17.65 -13.31
N SER A 144 12.96 -17.54 -13.88
CA SER A 144 14.19 -17.48 -13.09
C SER A 144 14.43 -16.12 -12.43
N ARG A 145 13.70 -15.07 -12.85
CA ARG A 145 13.91 -13.69 -12.39
C ARG A 145 12.57 -13.01 -12.09
N CYS A 146 11.94 -13.45 -11.00
CA CYS A 146 10.65 -12.92 -10.55
C CYS A 146 10.77 -12.06 -9.29
N TYR A 147 9.88 -11.07 -9.17
CA TYR A 147 9.80 -10.17 -8.02
C TYR A 147 8.38 -10.13 -7.48
N LEU A 148 8.26 -10.10 -6.15
CA LEU A 148 6.99 -9.81 -5.48
C LEU A 148 6.86 -8.30 -5.32
N MET A 149 5.76 -7.73 -5.77
CA MET A 149 5.49 -6.31 -5.62
C MET A 149 4.11 -6.09 -5.01
N GLY A 150 3.98 -5.01 -4.26
CA GLY A 150 2.65 -4.52 -3.92
C GLY A 150 2.68 -3.09 -3.45
N THR A 151 1.53 -2.43 -3.56
CA THR A 151 1.32 -1.06 -3.08
C THR A 151 0.52 -1.04 -1.80
N SER A 152 0.90 -0.22 -0.82
CA SER A 152 0.12 -0.03 0.41
C SER A 152 -0.11 -1.36 1.14
N ALA A 153 -1.37 -1.74 1.42
CA ALA A 153 -1.70 -3.05 1.97
C ALA A 153 -1.18 -4.21 1.10
N GLY A 154 -1.09 -4.03 -0.22
CA GLY A 154 -0.41 -4.96 -1.12
C GLY A 154 1.08 -5.10 -0.85
N GLY A 155 1.77 -4.00 -0.50
CA GLY A 155 3.19 -4.03 -0.11
C GLY A 155 3.41 -4.76 1.21
N ASN A 156 2.47 -4.61 2.16
CA ASN A 156 2.44 -5.42 3.38
C ASN A 156 2.29 -6.92 3.07
N ILE A 157 1.35 -7.28 2.19
CA ILE A 157 1.17 -8.67 1.75
C ILE A 157 2.45 -9.19 1.07
N ALA A 158 3.03 -8.43 0.12
CA ALA A 158 4.26 -8.81 -0.57
C ALA A 158 5.40 -9.07 0.40
N TYR A 159 5.55 -8.24 1.44
CA TYR A 159 6.53 -8.45 2.50
C TYR A 159 6.29 -9.75 3.28
N HIS A 160 5.08 -9.96 3.81
CA HIS A 160 4.77 -11.16 4.62
C HIS A 160 4.80 -12.46 3.81
N VAL A 161 4.36 -12.42 2.55
CA VAL A 161 4.48 -13.54 1.62
C VAL A 161 5.95 -13.81 1.30
N GLY A 162 6.75 -12.75 1.10
CA GLY A 162 8.20 -12.83 0.94
C GLY A 162 8.88 -13.59 2.08
N LEU A 163 8.56 -13.25 3.33
CA LEU A 163 9.07 -13.96 4.52
C LEU A 163 8.70 -15.45 4.55
N ARG A 164 7.52 -15.81 4.03
CA ARG A 164 7.08 -17.21 3.97
C ARG A 164 7.80 -17.99 2.86
N VAL A 165 7.87 -17.41 1.67
CA VAL A 165 8.41 -18.14 0.51
C VAL A 165 9.93 -18.18 0.51
N CYS A 166 10.62 -17.24 1.17
CA CYS A 166 12.07 -17.38 1.38
C CYS A 166 12.43 -18.58 2.27
N ALA A 167 11.51 -19.03 3.14
CA ALA A 167 11.70 -20.22 3.97
C ALA A 167 11.53 -21.54 3.21
N ALA A 168 10.91 -21.52 2.03
CA ALA A 168 10.63 -22.70 1.23
C ALA A 168 10.70 -22.37 -0.27
N ALA A 169 11.78 -21.70 -0.67
CA ALA A 169 11.97 -21.23 -2.04
C ALA A 169 11.98 -22.38 -3.07
N ALA A 170 12.53 -23.55 -2.69
CA ALA A 170 12.57 -24.73 -3.54
C ALA A 170 11.18 -25.29 -3.90
N ASP A 171 10.17 -25.06 -3.05
CA ASP A 171 8.80 -25.53 -3.30
C ASP A 171 8.10 -24.75 -4.43
N LEU A 172 8.68 -23.63 -4.89
CA LEU A 172 8.14 -22.81 -5.97
C LEU A 172 8.82 -23.06 -7.32
N GLU A 173 9.84 -23.90 -7.42
CA GLU A 173 10.49 -24.17 -8.71
C GLU A 173 9.46 -24.61 -9.78
N PRO A 174 9.54 -24.06 -11.00
CA PRO A 174 10.63 -23.24 -11.57
C PRO A 174 10.55 -21.73 -11.28
N LEU A 175 9.55 -21.26 -10.52
CA LEU A 175 9.39 -19.85 -10.16
C LEU A 175 10.41 -19.44 -9.09
N VAL A 176 11.41 -18.67 -9.47
CA VAL A 176 12.44 -18.18 -8.55
C VAL A 176 12.28 -16.70 -8.26
N ILE A 177 11.94 -16.40 -7.00
CA ILE A 177 11.87 -15.03 -6.49
C ILE A 177 13.28 -14.51 -6.21
N ARG A 178 13.59 -13.32 -6.74
CA ARG A 178 14.87 -12.60 -6.59
C ARG A 178 14.80 -11.43 -5.63
N GLY A 179 13.60 -11.01 -5.23
CA GLY A 179 13.46 -9.84 -4.39
C GLY A 179 12.04 -9.36 -4.20
N LEU A 180 11.92 -8.24 -3.48
CA LEU A 180 10.68 -7.58 -3.14
C LEU A 180 10.70 -6.13 -3.63
N ILE A 181 9.55 -5.65 -4.11
CA ILE A 181 9.32 -4.24 -4.43
C ILE A 181 8.16 -3.76 -3.55
N LEU A 182 8.49 -3.09 -2.47
CA LEU A 182 7.55 -2.61 -1.47
C LEU A 182 7.21 -1.15 -1.77
N HIS A 183 6.12 -0.92 -2.50
CA HIS A 183 5.68 0.41 -2.88
C HIS A 183 4.73 0.98 -1.81
N HIS A 184 5.14 2.03 -1.11
CA HIS A 184 4.42 2.63 0.02
C HIS A 184 3.84 1.59 0.99
N PRO A 185 4.60 0.58 1.48
CA PRO A 185 4.01 -0.55 2.17
C PRO A 185 3.28 -0.09 3.44
N PHE A 186 2.07 -0.63 3.64
CA PHE A 186 1.19 -0.24 4.73
C PHE A 186 1.61 -0.96 6.02
N PHE A 187 2.26 -0.22 6.90
CA PHE A 187 2.67 -0.69 8.22
C PHE A 187 2.08 0.22 9.30
N GLY A 188 2.02 -0.29 10.52
CA GLY A 188 1.51 0.45 11.67
C GLY A 188 2.23 0.07 12.96
N GLY A 189 1.67 0.54 14.06
CA GLY A 189 2.15 0.35 15.42
C GLY A 189 1.23 1.08 16.39
N SER A 190 1.23 0.64 17.65
CA SER A 190 0.39 1.28 18.66
C SER A 190 0.92 2.66 19.02
N ARG A 191 2.25 2.78 19.18
CA ARG A 191 2.95 4.06 19.37
C ARG A 191 3.10 4.79 18.04
N ARG A 192 2.77 6.08 18.03
CA ARG A 192 2.89 6.93 16.85
C ARG A 192 4.34 7.26 16.52
N THR A 193 4.66 7.27 15.23
CA THR A 193 5.89 7.87 14.71
C THR A 193 5.75 9.38 14.59
N GLU A 194 6.84 10.08 14.30
CA GLU A 194 6.81 11.53 14.09
C GLU A 194 5.96 11.88 12.86
N SER A 195 6.12 11.13 11.76
CA SER A 195 5.35 11.30 10.54
C SER A 195 3.85 11.12 10.74
N GLU A 196 3.43 10.13 11.54
CA GLU A 196 2.00 9.90 11.85
C GLU A 196 1.41 11.03 12.70
N VAL A 197 2.19 11.63 13.60
CA VAL A 197 1.75 12.81 14.37
C VAL A 197 1.66 14.04 13.48
N ARG A 198 2.72 14.31 12.71
CA ARG A 198 2.83 15.47 11.82
C ARG A 198 1.75 15.46 10.73
N LEU A 199 1.44 14.28 10.20
CA LEU A 199 0.52 14.09 9.07
C LEU A 199 -0.80 13.46 9.51
N PHE A 200 -1.23 13.67 10.77
CA PHE A 200 -2.43 13.04 11.32
C PHE A 200 -3.69 13.26 10.45
N ASN A 201 -3.89 14.49 9.96
CA ASN A 201 -5.00 14.90 9.10
C ASN A 201 -4.66 14.87 7.59
N ASN A 202 -3.73 13.99 7.18
CA ASN A 202 -3.36 13.82 5.76
C ASN A 202 -4.60 13.59 4.88
N GLN A 203 -4.66 14.24 3.72
CA GLN A 203 -5.83 14.18 2.84
C GLN A 203 -5.99 12.85 2.11
N THR A 204 -4.89 12.13 1.89
CA THR A 204 -4.87 10.87 1.15
C THR A 204 -5.03 9.67 2.08
N LEU A 205 -4.30 9.67 3.20
CA LEU A 205 -4.33 8.59 4.19
C LEU A 205 -4.41 9.17 5.61
N PRO A 206 -5.59 9.66 6.06
CA PRO A 206 -5.76 10.10 7.44
C PRO A 206 -5.37 9.00 8.44
N VAL A 207 -4.65 9.34 9.50
CA VAL A 207 -4.08 8.34 10.42
C VAL A 207 -5.17 7.58 11.19
N ASN A 208 -6.28 8.24 11.52
CA ASN A 208 -7.45 7.60 12.12
C ASN A 208 -8.13 6.58 11.19
N VAL A 209 -8.09 6.82 9.86
CA VAL A 209 -8.58 5.87 8.86
C VAL A 209 -7.64 4.66 8.79
N ALA A 210 -6.32 4.89 8.80
CA ALA A 210 -5.34 3.81 8.86
C ALA A 210 -5.51 2.93 10.11
N ASP A 211 -5.82 3.52 11.28
CA ASP A 211 -6.12 2.75 12.48
C ASP A 211 -7.34 1.84 12.30
N LYS A 212 -8.40 2.37 11.67
CA LYS A 212 -9.61 1.59 11.42
C LYS A 212 -9.38 0.47 10.43
N MET A 213 -8.55 0.70 9.41
CA MET A 213 -8.12 -0.36 8.49
C MET A 213 -7.40 -1.49 9.23
N TRP A 214 -6.52 -1.16 10.19
CA TRP A 214 -5.87 -2.17 11.02
C TRP A 214 -6.83 -2.90 11.95
N GLU A 215 -7.74 -2.19 12.62
CA GLU A 215 -8.77 -2.80 13.48
C GLU A 215 -9.62 -3.84 12.73
N LEU A 216 -9.94 -3.56 11.46
CA LEU A 216 -10.73 -4.47 10.60
C LEU A 216 -9.90 -5.62 10.01
N SER A 217 -8.58 -5.48 9.93
CA SER A 217 -7.69 -6.44 9.25
C SER A 217 -6.98 -7.39 10.20
N LEU A 218 -6.73 -6.95 11.42
CA LEU A 218 -6.02 -7.73 12.43
C LEU A 218 -6.93 -8.78 13.09
N PRO A 219 -6.34 -9.85 13.65
CA PRO A 219 -7.10 -10.79 14.47
C PRO A 219 -7.85 -10.08 15.60
N ALA A 220 -9.03 -10.58 15.93
CA ALA A 220 -9.84 -10.01 17.01
C ALA A 220 -9.04 -9.96 18.32
N GLY A 221 -9.01 -8.78 18.95
CA GLY A 221 -8.26 -8.53 20.19
C GLY A 221 -6.77 -8.22 20.02
N ALA A 222 -6.23 -8.29 18.79
CA ALA A 222 -4.87 -7.85 18.53
C ALA A 222 -4.78 -6.32 18.47
N ASP A 223 -3.69 -5.77 19.00
CA ASP A 223 -3.35 -4.35 18.84
C ASP A 223 -2.49 -4.13 17.58
N ARG A 224 -2.12 -2.85 17.34
CA ARG A 224 -1.33 -2.47 16.16
C ARG A 224 0.15 -2.84 16.27
N ASP A 225 0.63 -3.37 17.39
CA ASP A 225 1.99 -3.93 17.49
C ASP A 225 2.04 -5.42 17.10
N HIS A 226 0.90 -6.00 16.73
CA HIS A 226 0.85 -7.32 16.12
C HIS A 226 1.77 -7.42 14.90
N GLU A 227 2.41 -8.58 14.71
CA GLU A 227 3.45 -8.82 13.71
C GLU A 227 3.04 -8.52 12.25
N TYR A 228 1.75 -8.57 11.95
CA TYR A 228 1.20 -8.26 10.63
C TYR A 228 1.14 -6.75 10.35
N CYS A 229 0.95 -5.95 11.40
CA CYS A 229 0.88 -4.49 11.36
C CYS A 229 2.27 -3.88 11.54
N ASN A 230 3.02 -4.33 12.56
CA ASN A 230 4.32 -3.82 12.93
C ASN A 230 5.44 -4.82 12.53
N PRO A 231 6.12 -4.62 11.38
CA PRO A 231 7.15 -5.54 10.87
C PRO A 231 8.48 -5.43 11.63
N THR A 232 8.61 -4.48 12.57
CA THR A 232 9.86 -4.20 13.28
C THR A 232 9.75 -4.32 14.80
N GLY A 233 8.55 -4.58 15.33
CA GLY A 233 8.25 -4.73 16.75
C GLY A 233 8.63 -6.09 17.38
N GLY A 234 9.15 -7.03 16.60
CA GLY A 234 9.60 -8.36 17.07
C GLY A 234 10.83 -8.85 16.31
N GLU A 235 11.51 -9.87 16.83
CA GLU A 235 12.76 -10.39 16.28
C GLU A 235 12.54 -11.20 14.98
N ARG A 236 12.84 -10.65 13.80
CA ARG A 236 12.75 -11.35 12.50
C ARG A 236 14.13 -11.71 11.91
N SER A 237 15.07 -12.01 12.79
CA SER A 237 16.49 -12.23 12.44
C SER A 237 16.66 -13.38 11.46
N GLU A 238 15.99 -14.50 11.68
CA GLU A 238 16.13 -15.67 10.82
C GLU A 238 15.54 -15.47 9.43
N GLU A 239 14.36 -14.86 9.31
CA GLU A 239 13.71 -14.61 8.03
C GLU A 239 14.54 -13.66 7.16
N TRP A 240 15.11 -12.61 7.76
CA TRP A 240 15.98 -11.68 7.05
C TRP A 240 17.33 -12.29 6.69
N GLU A 241 17.92 -13.15 7.54
CA GLU A 241 19.11 -13.91 7.19
C GLU A 241 18.86 -14.89 6.03
N ARG A 242 17.65 -15.47 5.92
CA ARG A 242 17.27 -16.28 4.76
C ARG A 242 17.20 -15.44 3.48
N MET A 243 16.57 -14.26 3.52
CA MET A 243 16.53 -13.33 2.38
C MET A 243 17.94 -12.97 1.90
N LYS A 244 18.83 -12.63 2.84
CA LYS A 244 20.24 -12.35 2.55
C LYS A 244 20.98 -13.53 1.91
N LYS A 245 20.84 -14.74 2.46
CA LYS A 245 21.47 -15.96 1.89
C LYS A 245 20.98 -16.29 0.49
N LEU A 246 19.72 -15.98 0.19
CA LEU A 246 19.14 -16.12 -1.16
C LEU A 246 19.57 -14.99 -2.11
N GLY A 247 20.34 -14.01 -1.64
CA GLY A 247 20.75 -12.85 -2.43
C GLY A 247 19.58 -11.96 -2.84
N TRP A 248 18.52 -11.89 -2.01
CA TRP A 248 17.36 -11.08 -2.32
C TRP A 248 17.64 -9.59 -2.19
N ARG A 249 17.13 -8.84 -3.17
CA ARG A 249 17.09 -7.37 -3.13
C ARG A 249 15.71 -6.88 -2.73
N VAL A 250 15.65 -5.89 -1.84
CA VAL A 250 14.40 -5.28 -1.36
C VAL A 250 14.39 -3.81 -1.74
N VAL A 251 13.51 -3.43 -2.66
CA VAL A 251 13.25 -2.02 -3.00
C VAL A 251 12.12 -1.51 -2.12
N VAL A 252 12.32 -0.39 -1.43
CA VAL A 252 11.28 0.28 -0.62
C VAL A 252 11.04 1.66 -1.20
N VAL A 253 9.82 1.92 -1.66
CA VAL A 253 9.42 3.22 -2.23
C VAL A 253 8.47 3.90 -1.26
N ALA A 254 8.67 5.18 -0.99
CA ALA A 254 7.74 5.95 -0.16
C ALA A 254 7.92 7.47 -0.33
N GLY A 255 6.87 8.25 -0.08
CA GLY A 255 6.86 9.71 -0.21
C GLY A 255 7.01 10.43 1.13
N SER A 256 7.61 11.62 1.14
CA SER A 256 7.84 12.39 2.37
C SER A 256 6.54 12.85 3.08
N GLY A 257 5.46 13.03 2.32
CA GLY A 257 4.12 13.35 2.78
C GLY A 257 3.23 12.12 3.03
N ASP A 258 3.80 10.91 3.02
CA ASP A 258 3.12 9.70 3.49
C ASP A 258 3.22 9.63 5.03
N PRO A 259 2.09 9.54 5.77
CA PRO A 259 2.13 9.35 7.22
C PRO A 259 2.94 8.13 7.67
N LEU A 260 3.11 7.12 6.81
CA LEU A 260 3.79 5.87 7.12
C LEU A 260 5.30 5.88 6.82
N ILE A 261 5.85 6.99 6.33
CA ILE A 261 7.25 7.11 5.87
C ILE A 261 8.27 6.68 6.93
N ASP A 262 8.05 7.00 8.20
CA ASP A 262 8.99 6.63 9.26
C ASP A 262 9.06 5.12 9.45
N ARG A 263 7.93 4.41 9.36
CA ARG A 263 7.88 2.94 9.47
C ARG A 263 8.52 2.27 8.26
N GLN A 264 8.32 2.85 7.08
CA GLN A 264 8.89 2.37 5.82
C GLN A 264 10.42 2.51 5.82
N ARG A 265 10.93 3.65 6.29
CA ARG A 265 12.36 3.89 6.52
C ARG A 265 12.94 3.00 7.61
N GLU A 266 12.21 2.80 8.72
CA GLU A 266 12.64 1.94 9.81
C GLU A 266 12.83 0.50 9.34
N LEU A 267 11.89 -0.05 8.56
CA LEU A 267 12.02 -1.39 7.98
C LEU A 267 13.24 -1.48 7.07
N ALA A 268 13.41 -0.52 6.15
CA ALA A 268 14.54 -0.47 5.24
C ALA A 268 15.87 -0.49 6.02
N ALA A 269 16.02 0.40 7.00
CA ALA A 269 17.22 0.49 7.83
C ALA A 269 17.50 -0.79 8.63
N LYS A 270 16.46 -1.45 9.16
CA LYS A 270 16.62 -2.71 9.91
C LYS A 270 17.03 -3.88 9.02
N LEU A 271 16.51 -3.96 7.78
CA LEU A 271 16.93 -4.94 6.79
C LEU A 271 18.40 -4.73 6.38
N GLU A 272 18.77 -3.47 6.10
CA GLU A 272 20.13 -3.08 5.74
C GLU A 272 21.13 -3.39 6.86
N ALA A 273 20.79 -3.08 8.11
CA ALA A 273 21.60 -3.40 9.29
C ALA A 273 21.82 -4.91 9.49
N LYS A 274 20.98 -5.74 8.89
CA LYS A 274 21.10 -7.22 8.89
C LYS A 274 21.79 -7.74 7.63
N GLY A 275 22.21 -6.86 6.73
CA GLY A 275 22.96 -7.17 5.53
C GLY A 275 22.10 -7.68 4.37
N VAL A 276 20.78 -7.46 4.39
CA VAL A 276 19.93 -7.62 3.21
C VAL A 276 20.23 -6.46 2.26
N GLU A 277 20.29 -6.72 0.95
CA GLU A 277 20.45 -5.65 -0.03
C GLU A 277 19.15 -4.84 -0.12
N VAL A 278 19.21 -3.55 0.23
CA VAL A 278 18.05 -2.66 0.24
C VAL A 278 18.29 -1.46 -0.67
N VAL A 279 17.25 -1.05 -1.39
CA VAL A 279 17.22 0.20 -2.16
C VAL A 279 16.06 1.06 -1.67
N GLY A 280 16.37 2.10 -0.90
CA GLY A 280 15.39 3.06 -0.43
C GLY A 280 15.14 4.18 -1.45
N LEU A 281 13.95 4.21 -2.06
CA LEU A 281 13.49 5.24 -2.97
C LEU A 281 12.51 6.17 -2.24
N PHE A 282 13.06 7.10 -1.46
CA PHE A 282 12.26 8.03 -0.67
C PHE A 282 12.06 9.35 -1.42
N GLY A 283 10.81 9.58 -1.83
CA GLY A 283 10.33 10.78 -2.50
C GLY A 283 10.51 12.06 -1.68
N GLY A 284 10.54 13.18 -2.40
CA GLY A 284 10.83 14.52 -1.88
C GLY A 284 9.57 15.28 -1.45
N GLU A 285 9.72 16.59 -1.32
CA GLU A 285 8.60 17.49 -0.99
C GLU A 285 7.47 17.38 -2.02
N GLY A 286 6.22 17.36 -1.53
CA GLY A 286 5.01 17.20 -2.36
C GLY A 286 4.59 15.76 -2.64
N ASP A 287 5.43 14.76 -2.39
CA ASP A 287 5.05 13.35 -2.57
C ASP A 287 4.13 12.87 -1.44
N TYR A 288 3.03 12.20 -1.77
CA TYR A 288 2.07 11.63 -0.81
C TYR A 288 1.91 10.12 -1.00
N HIS A 289 1.10 9.47 -0.15
CA HIS A 289 0.88 8.03 -0.20
C HIS A 289 0.37 7.56 -1.58
N GLY A 290 1.19 6.80 -2.32
CA GLY A 290 0.83 6.26 -3.62
C GLY A 290 0.77 7.27 -4.77
N VAL A 291 1.49 8.40 -4.66
CA VAL A 291 1.49 9.47 -5.67
C VAL A 291 1.80 8.97 -7.09
N GLU A 292 2.67 7.97 -7.23
CA GLU A 292 3.08 7.39 -8.51
C GLU A 292 1.96 6.60 -9.21
N ILE A 293 0.87 6.28 -8.51
CA ILE A 293 -0.32 5.66 -9.14
C ILE A 293 -1.22 6.74 -9.75
N ILE A 294 -1.20 7.94 -9.17
CA ILE A 294 -2.11 9.03 -9.53
C ILE A 294 -1.46 9.98 -10.54
N GLU A 295 -0.16 10.22 -10.39
CA GLU A 295 0.59 11.22 -11.15
C GLU A 295 1.60 10.58 -12.11
N PRO A 296 1.32 10.54 -13.43
CA PRO A 296 2.24 9.95 -14.41
C PRO A 296 3.66 10.53 -14.38
N ALA A 297 3.78 11.84 -14.10
CA ALA A 297 5.07 12.52 -13.99
C ALA A 297 5.94 12.00 -12.83
N LYS A 298 5.34 11.34 -11.83
CA LYS A 298 6.04 10.67 -10.73
C LYS A 298 6.26 9.18 -11.02
N ALA A 299 5.33 8.57 -11.76
CA ALA A 299 5.41 7.17 -12.19
C ALA A 299 6.60 6.88 -13.11
N GLU A 300 6.83 7.71 -14.13
CA GLU A 300 7.89 7.49 -15.12
C GLU A 300 9.29 7.44 -14.49
N PRO A 301 9.71 8.41 -13.64
CA PRO A 301 10.97 8.32 -12.92
C PRO A 301 11.07 7.09 -12.01
N LEU A 302 9.96 6.67 -11.40
CA LEU A 302 9.94 5.45 -10.59
C LEU A 302 10.21 4.22 -11.47
N PHE A 303 9.60 4.10 -12.65
CA PHE A 303 9.84 2.96 -13.52
C PHE A 303 11.29 2.85 -13.99
N GLU A 304 11.94 3.97 -14.30
CA GLU A 304 13.38 3.97 -14.65
C GLU A 304 14.27 3.57 -13.47
N LYS A 305 13.93 4.03 -12.26
CA LYS A 305 14.59 3.58 -11.03
C LYS A 305 14.36 2.10 -10.78
N LEU A 306 13.16 1.58 -11.01
CA LEU A 306 12.89 0.15 -10.84
C LEU A 306 13.68 -0.69 -11.84
N LYS A 307 13.67 -0.34 -13.13
CA LYS A 307 14.44 -1.04 -14.18
C LYS A 307 15.94 -1.12 -13.90
N SER A 308 16.51 -0.13 -13.23
CA SER A 308 17.93 -0.11 -12.87
C SER A 308 18.27 -0.92 -11.62
N ASN A 309 17.25 -1.31 -10.85
CA ASN A 309 17.43 -2.02 -9.58
C ASN A 309 16.92 -3.46 -9.58
N ILE A 310 16.24 -3.95 -10.63
CA ILE A 310 15.64 -5.30 -10.71
C ILE A 310 16.00 -6.06 -11.99
#